data_AF-A0A535AJT4-F1
#
_entry.id   AF-A0A535AJT4-F1
#
_cell.length_a   1.000
_cell.length_b   1.000
_cell.length_c   1.000
_cell.angle_alpha   90.00
_cell.angle_beta   90.00
_cell.angle_gamma   90.00
#
_symmetry.space_group_name_H-M   'P 1'
#
loop_
_entity.id
_entity.type
_entity.pdbx_description
1 polymer ?
#
loop_
_entity_poly.entity_id
_entity_poly.type
_entity_poly.pdbx_seq_one_letter_code
_entity_poly.pdbx_strand_id
1 'polypeptide(L)' 'MARELTIGYQGEPGAYSEEALHATFPLATAEAFRTLRHAFHRVADQSVDFALVPVENSQGGSVLETYDLL' A
#
# COMPACT_ATOMS: atom_id res chain seq x y z
N MET A 1 -24.88 1.25 4.78
CA MET A 1 -23.68 0.73 5.49
C MET A 1 -22.50 1.12 4.63
N ALA A 2 -21.55 1.91 5.15
CA ALA A 2 -20.31 2.15 4.42
C ALA A 2 -19.53 0.82 4.38
N ARG A 3 -19.02 0.44 3.21
CA ARG A 3 -18.16 -0.73 3.06
C ARG A 3 -16.83 -0.44 3.76
N GLU A 4 -16.33 -1.39 4.54
CA GLU A 4 -14.96 -1.36 5.06
C GLU A 4 -13.97 -1.50 3.90
N LEU A 5 -13.00 -0.59 3.80
CA LEU A 5 -12.01 -0.60 2.73
C LEU A 5 -10.89 -1.59 3.07
N THR A 6 -10.53 -2.44 2.11
CA THR A 6 -9.29 -3.23 2.19
C THR A 6 -8.20 -2.51 1.41
N ILE A 7 -7.13 -2.12 2.10
CA ILE A 7 -6.02 -1.37 1.49
C ILE A 7 -4.74 -2.20 1.59
N GLY A 8 -4.14 -2.44 0.43
CA GLY A 8 -2.86 -3.13 0.31
C GLY A 8 -1.66 -2.23 0.58
N TYR A 9 -0.56 -2.80 1.06
CA TYR A 9 0.72 -2.11 1.12
C TYR A 9 1.88 -3.09 0.92
N GLN A 10 3.05 -2.59 0.51
CA GLN A 10 4.26 -3.40 0.49
C GLN A 10 4.94 -3.36 1.86
N GLY A 11 5.21 -4.54 2.43
CA GLY A 11 5.93 -4.69 3.69
C GLY A 11 5.45 -5.89 4.50
N GLU A 12 5.66 -5.79 5.80
CA GLU A 12 5.19 -6.72 6.82
C GLU A 12 4.37 -5.93 7.86
N PRO A 13 3.59 -6.59 8.73
CA PRO A 13 2.99 -5.92 9.88
C PRO A 13 4.04 -5.19 10.73
N GLY A 14 3.76 -3.94 11.07
CA GLY A 14 4.65 -3.00 11.75
C GLY A 14 5.55 -2.17 10.83
N ALA A 15 5.47 -2.33 9.50
CA ALA A 15 6.21 -1.49 8.56
C ALA A 15 5.68 -0.04 8.53
N TYR A 16 6.53 0.92 8.15
CA TYR A 16 6.14 2.33 7.99
C TYR A 16 4.97 2.52 7.02
N SER A 17 4.84 1.66 6.00
CA SER A 17 3.70 1.68 5.07
C SER A 17 2.38 1.32 5.76
N GLU A 18 2.39 0.40 6.74
CA GLU A 18 1.20 0.07 7.55
C GLU A 18 0.83 1.22 8.49
N GLU A 19 1.83 1.83 9.13
CA GLU A 19 1.63 3.01 9.96
C GLU A 19 1.01 4.16 9.15
N ALA A 20 1.54 4.43 7.95
CA ALA A 20 0.99 5.44 7.04
C ALA A 20 -0.44 5.11 6.60
N LEU A 21 -0.74 3.83 6.37
CA LEU A 21 -2.08 3.34 6.04
C LEU A 21 -3.05 3.61 7.18
N HIS A 22 -2.72 3.23 8.42
CA HIS A 22 -3.59 3.49 9.57
C HIS A 22 -3.73 4.98 9.90
N ALA A 23 -2.69 5.78 9.66
CA ALA A 23 -2.75 7.23 9.82
C ALA A 23 -3.68 7.89 8.78
N THR A 24 -3.73 7.36 7.56
CA THR A 24 -4.53 7.93 6.45
C THR A 24 -5.96 7.36 6.41
N PHE A 25 -6.11 6.07 6.73
CA PHE A 25 -7.37 5.32 6.68
C PHE A 25 -7.57 4.53 7.98
N PRO A 26 -7.97 5.19 9.09
CA PRO A 26 -8.05 4.55 10.41
C PRO A 26 -9.05 3.40 10.53
N LEU A 27 -10.01 3.32 9.59
CA LEU A 27 -11.06 2.32 9.55
C LEU A 27 -10.85 1.28 8.43
N ALA A 28 -9.70 1.30 7.75
CA ALA A 28 -9.40 0.32 6.71
C ALA A 28 -8.78 -0.95 7.31
N THR A 29 -9.07 -2.08 6.68
CA THR A 29 -8.31 -3.31 6.87
C THR A 29 -7.04 -3.25 6.03
N ALA A 30 -5.88 -3.40 6.69
CA ALA A 30 -4.59 -3.40 6.03
C ALA A 30 -4.21 -4.81 5.55
N GLU A 31 -3.71 -4.93 4.32
CA GLU A 31 -3.20 -6.19 3.76
C GLU A 31 -1.74 -6.03 3.30
N ALA A 32 -0.85 -6.82 3.91
CA ALA A 32 0.57 -6.77 3.64
C ALA A 32 0.95 -7.63 2.43
N PHE A 33 1.77 -7.08 1.54
CA PHE A 33 2.33 -7.80 0.40
C PHE A 33 3.84 -7.71 0.37
N ARG A 34 4.48 -8.80 -0.11
CA ARG A 34 5.94 -8.89 -0.14
C ARG A 34 6.60 -7.88 -1.08
N THR A 35 5.92 -7.48 -2.17
CA THR A 35 6.47 -6.60 -3.21
C THR A 35 5.46 -5.54 -3.65
N LEU A 36 5.95 -4.41 -4.16
CA LEU A 36 5.10 -3.35 -4.72
C LEU A 36 4.29 -3.91 -5.89
N ARG A 37 4.94 -4.64 -6.80
CA ARG A 37 4.27 -5.34 -7.91
C ARG A 37 3.07 -6.18 -7.46
N HIS A 38 3.19 -6.86 -6.33
CA HIS A 38 2.09 -7.67 -5.80
C HIS A 38 0.94 -6.79 -5.30
N ALA A 39 1.22 -5.70 -4.58
CA ALA A 39 0.19 -4.73 -4.18
C ALA A 39 -0.53 -4.11 -5.39
N PHE A 40 0.20 -3.71 -6.43
CA PHE A 40 -0.37 -3.21 -7.69
C PHE A 40 -1.25 -4.25 -8.39
N HIS A 41 -0.78 -5.51 -8.47
CA HIS A 41 -1.57 -6.60 -9.04
C HIS A 41 -2.88 -6.81 -8.27
N ARG A 42 -2.87 -6.70 -6.94
CA ARG A 42 -4.06 -6.88 -6.09
C ARG A 42 -5.08 -5.76 -6.25
N VAL A 43 -4.63 -4.56 -6.59
CA VAL A 43 -5.54 -3.48 -7.01
C VAL A 43 -6.12 -3.79 -8.39
N ALA A 44 -5.28 -4.20 -9.34
CA ALA A 44 -5.70 -4.48 -10.72
C ALA A 44 -6.70 -5.65 -10.84
N ASP A 45 -6.55 -6.68 -10.00
CA ASP A 45 -7.45 -7.83 -9.93
C ASP A 45 -8.65 -7.63 -8.98
N GLN A 46 -8.78 -6.43 -8.38
CA GLN A 46 -9.84 -6.04 -7.46
C GLN A 46 -9.90 -6.87 -6.16
N SER A 47 -8.81 -7.54 -5.77
CA SER A 47 -8.72 -8.22 -4.48
C SER A 47 -8.64 -7.23 -3.30
N VAL A 48 -8.09 -6.03 -3.53
CA VAL A 48 -8.11 -4.91 -2.57
C VAL A 48 -8.72 -3.67 -3.23
N ASP A 49 -9.26 -2.76 -2.42
CA ASP A 49 -9.88 -1.52 -2.91
C ASP A 49 -8.82 -0.51 -3.38
N PHE A 50 -7.71 -0.40 -2.64
CA PHE A 50 -6.61 0.53 -2.93
C PHE A 50 -5.27 -0.10 -2.52
N ALA A 51 -4.16 0.50 -2.98
CA ALA A 51 -2.84 0.25 -2.41
C ALA A 51 -2.21 1.57 -1.98
N LEU A 52 -1.61 1.60 -0.79
CA LEU A 52 -0.78 2.69 -0.32
C LEU A 52 0.69 2.36 -0.62
N VAL A 53 1.33 3.19 -1.43
CA VAL A 53 2.67 2.95 -1.96
C VAL A 53 3.59 4.16 -1.72
N PRO A 54 4.86 3.94 -1.32
CA PRO A 54 5.82 5.03 -1.15
C PRO A 54 6.29 5.52 -2.52
N VAL A 55 6.34 6.84 -2.71
CA VAL A 55 6.88 7.47 -3.93
C VAL A 55 8.26 8.07 -3.73
N GLU A 56 8.63 8.43 -2.50
CA GLU A 56 9.92 9.03 -2.15
C GLU A 56 10.30 8.69 -0.70
N ASN A 57 11.60 8.62 -0.43
CA ASN A 57 12.19 8.56 0.90
C ASN A 57 13.30 9.60 1.01
N SER A 58 13.38 10.33 2.12
CA SER A 58 14.39 11.41 2.28
C SER A 58 15.84 10.91 2.32
N GLN A 59 16.08 9.63 2.66
CA GLN A 59 17.41 9.01 2.64
C GLN A 59 17.68 8.26 1.33
N GLY A 60 16.65 7.57 0.81
CA GLY A 60 16.75 6.71 -0.37
C GLY A 60 16.41 7.38 -1.71
N GLY A 61 15.88 8.61 -1.70
CA GLY A 61 15.37 9.30 -2.87
C GLY A 61 14.04 8.71 -3.37
N SER A 62 13.74 8.94 -4.66
CA SER A 62 12.52 8.46 -5.30
C SER A 62 12.46 6.94 -5.37
N VAL A 63 11.29 6.36 -5.08
CA VAL A 63 11.04 4.93 -5.22
C VAL A 63 10.69 4.63 -6.68
N LEU A 64 11.72 4.45 -7.52
CA LEU A 64 11.56 4.28 -8.97
C LEU A 64 10.60 3.14 -9.33
N GLU A 65 10.60 2.03 -8.58
CA GLU A 65 9.68 0.91 -8.82
C GLU A 65 8.21 1.34 -8.74
N THR A 66 7.85 2.27 -7.84
CA THR A 66 6.48 2.79 -7.78
C THR A 66 6.10 3.54 -9.05
N TYR A 67 7.03 4.33 -9.61
CA TYR A 67 6.79 5.06 -10.86
C TYR A 67 6.72 4.11 -12.07
N ASP A 68 7.52 3.05 -12.09
CA ASP A 68 7.51 2.06 -13.18
C ASP A 68 6.21 1.22 -13.21
N LEU A 69 5.50 1.14 -12.08
CA LEU A 69 4.29 0.33 -11.92
C LEU A 69 2.98 1.11 -12.13
N LEU A 70 3.02 2.45 -12.14
CA LEU A 70 1.87 3.34 -12.40
C LEU A 70 1.57 3.45 -13.89
#